data_AF-A0A5D0PYE0-F1
#
_entry.id   AF-A0A5D0PYE0-F1
#
_cell.length_a   1.000
_cell.length_b   1.000
_cell.length_c   1.000
_cell.angle_alpha   90.00
_cell.angle_beta   90.00
_cell.angle_gamma   90.00
#
_symmetry.space_group_name_H-M   'P 1'
#
loop_
_entity.id
_entity.type
_entity.pdbx_description
1 polymer ?
#
loop_
_entity_poly.entity_id
_entity_poly.type
_entity_poly.pdbx_seq_one_letter_code
_entity_poly.pdbx_strand_id
1 'polypeptide(L)'
;MLDPCVVAIGAHDGGALCGSGFLLSPEHVVTCAHVLAAAGAAAKGELVDVVWPDESITGEVLEVLPPEWGDDAVYDMPDLAVVKISGGARACVWMGFGGLSSGDEPEIATYSHGYLLNRFARGRLGSLYFTKVSLVSGTEDEDLRLATMEIAEGCSGSPMDAPGAHAVIGVVKAAKDGGSMAVRLSDLMGLRPELYRDIWRKNIRYHVTHRHWITHRVKQLGERIEYEARLLELLAELPRPENPEKLLGSTRPELAAPERRMPPRVRDYWDIAHHVFAETGDLDRLHPVLGLIVRVLPPAARDVRSRLMACGEQWAKFLGQERLWAAALEAAVSEVSAVAVKVVHGQQSRQAGPPLYRYVVRESEPHQPPYSTPLSRDELEDGLKRDLRAPLRRLGRSRHDPAIYLNLPGDLLSLDVEEWAGLMEHDPGMTLGSRFPIIVRDHSAAENHGDSLDARWKVLENAAPPLPLLPVDCGHELAGYTDRQRRGWFLGNAGERAGLMFSCDHDLLLLAARYGVPVVLWWRAPCPAPANRCTGSDRMTELAGELARTPLMELPKKVKELRDQALISGDGHCGAGLVLLFDDLSAADHLRFDDEPYTTL
;
A
#
# COMPACT_ATOMS: atom_id res chain seq x y z
N MET A 1 -24.35 33.85 5.74
CA MET A 1 -23.41 33.12 6.63
C MET A 1 -22.00 33.64 6.48
N LEU A 2 -21.54 33.99 5.28
CA LEU A 2 -20.16 34.44 5.07
C LEU A 2 -19.87 35.84 5.63
N ASP A 3 -20.87 36.71 5.75
CA ASP A 3 -20.72 38.12 6.13
C ASP A 3 -19.70 38.44 7.26
N PRO A 4 -19.70 37.77 8.42
CA PRO A 4 -18.71 38.05 9.49
C PRO A 4 -17.28 37.62 9.13
N CYS A 5 -17.11 36.77 8.13
CA CYS A 5 -15.83 36.28 7.64
C CYS A 5 -15.30 37.10 6.46
N VAL A 6 -16.09 38.02 5.88
CA VAL A 6 -15.67 38.82 4.72
C VAL A 6 -15.20 40.19 5.19
N VAL A 7 -14.06 40.61 4.64
CA VAL A 7 -13.38 41.86 4.97
C VAL A 7 -13.10 42.66 3.71
N ALA A 8 -13.00 43.97 3.83
CA ALA A 8 -12.38 44.80 2.81
C ALA A 8 -10.88 44.90 3.08
N ILE A 9 -10.12 45.06 2.01
CA ILE A 9 -8.68 45.30 2.07
C ILE A 9 -8.42 46.73 1.62
N GLY A 10 -7.68 47.48 2.42
CA GLY A 10 -7.28 48.86 2.11
C GLY A 10 -5.79 49.09 2.34
N ALA A 11 -5.29 50.18 1.76
CA ALA A 11 -3.96 50.66 2.05
C ALA A 11 -3.82 51.02 3.54
N HIS A 12 -2.66 50.72 4.11
CA HIS A 12 -2.37 51.01 5.52
C HIS A 12 -2.51 52.50 5.85
N ASP A 13 -2.82 52.81 7.11
CA ASP A 13 -3.07 54.17 7.64
C ASP A 13 -4.36 54.82 7.09
N GLY A 14 -5.41 54.03 6.86
CA GLY A 14 -6.74 54.52 6.48
C GLY A 14 -6.84 55.00 5.03
N GLY A 15 -6.06 54.39 4.13
CA GLY A 15 -6.11 54.66 2.70
C GLY A 15 -7.38 54.14 2.02
N ALA A 16 -7.43 54.25 0.69
CA ALA A 16 -8.56 53.77 -0.09
C ALA A 16 -8.70 52.23 0.03
N LEU A 17 -9.94 51.74 0.04
CA LEU A 17 -10.22 50.32 -0.10
C LEU A 17 -9.93 49.88 -1.54
N CYS A 18 -9.28 48.73 -1.69
CA CYS A 18 -8.77 48.21 -2.96
C CYS A 18 -9.50 46.95 -3.41
N GLY A 19 -10.09 46.19 -2.48
CA GLY A 19 -10.77 44.96 -2.79
C GLY A 19 -11.36 44.28 -1.56
N SER A 20 -11.63 42.99 -1.70
CA SER A 20 -12.21 42.14 -0.67
C SER A 20 -11.21 41.08 -0.24
N GLY A 21 -11.46 40.49 0.92
CA GLY A 21 -10.80 39.29 1.40
C GLY A 21 -11.75 38.54 2.32
N PHE A 22 -11.31 37.39 2.81
CA PHE A 22 -12.07 36.65 3.80
C PHE A 22 -11.17 35.79 4.68
N LEU A 23 -11.65 35.51 5.89
CA LEU A 23 -10.93 34.68 6.84
C LEU A 23 -11.04 33.20 6.46
N LEU A 24 -9.90 32.59 6.15
CA LEU A 24 -9.74 31.13 6.03
C LEU A 24 -9.42 30.46 7.35
N SER A 25 -8.90 31.19 8.31
CA SER A 25 -8.80 30.74 9.69
C SER A 25 -8.97 31.96 10.59
N PRO A 26 -9.09 31.80 11.91
CA PRO A 26 -9.39 32.92 12.81
C PRO A 26 -8.43 34.11 12.77
N GLU A 27 -7.25 33.94 12.17
CA GLU A 27 -6.21 34.97 12.06
C GLU A 27 -5.62 35.11 10.65
N HIS A 28 -6.14 34.39 9.66
CA HIS A 28 -5.61 34.40 8.29
C HIS A 28 -6.68 34.80 7.30
N VAL A 29 -6.45 35.93 6.64
CA VAL A 29 -7.26 36.45 5.54
C VAL A 29 -6.64 36.00 4.23
N VAL A 30 -7.47 35.53 3.29
CA VAL A 30 -7.07 35.34 1.89
C VAL A 30 -7.76 36.36 1.01
N THR A 31 -7.00 36.83 0.03
CA THR A 31 -7.42 37.79 -1.00
C THR A 31 -6.62 37.52 -2.29
N CYS A 32 -6.84 38.34 -3.32
CA CYS A 32 -6.01 38.31 -4.51
C CYS A 32 -4.69 39.06 -4.29
N ALA A 33 -3.62 38.61 -4.94
CA ALA A 33 -2.33 39.29 -4.89
C ALA A 33 -2.42 40.72 -5.45
N HIS A 34 -3.16 40.91 -6.54
CA HIS A 34 -3.35 42.25 -7.12
C HIS A 34 -4.10 43.23 -6.19
N VAL A 35 -4.96 42.72 -5.30
CA VAL A 35 -5.67 43.57 -4.32
C VAL A 35 -4.68 44.14 -3.31
N LEU A 36 -3.73 43.32 -2.83
CA LEU A 36 -2.67 43.82 -1.94
C LEU A 36 -1.72 44.78 -2.65
N ALA A 37 -1.37 44.50 -3.89
CA ALA A 37 -0.51 45.40 -4.65
C ALA A 37 -1.20 46.77 -4.90
N ALA A 38 -2.50 46.77 -5.17
CA ALA A 38 -3.30 48.00 -5.24
C ALA A 38 -3.37 48.76 -3.90
N ALA A 39 -3.27 48.03 -2.78
CA ALA A 39 -3.15 48.60 -1.43
C ALA A 39 -1.72 49.06 -1.07
N GLY A 40 -0.75 48.91 -1.99
CA GLY A 40 0.66 49.26 -1.75
C GLY A 40 1.42 48.23 -0.91
N ALA A 41 0.93 46.98 -0.83
CA ALA A 41 1.48 45.90 -0.02
C ALA A 41 1.73 44.61 -0.86
N ALA A 42 2.52 44.73 -1.94
CA ALA A 42 2.76 43.64 -2.89
C ALA A 42 3.71 42.54 -2.38
N ALA A 43 4.35 42.70 -1.22
CA ALA A 43 5.40 41.82 -0.72
C ALA A 43 5.18 41.36 0.72
N LYS A 44 5.83 40.25 1.07
CA LYS A 44 5.80 39.67 2.43
C LYS A 44 6.36 40.65 3.46
N GLY A 45 5.65 40.78 4.59
CA GLY A 45 5.99 41.64 5.72
C GLY A 45 5.41 43.05 5.60
N GLU A 46 4.82 43.41 4.46
CA GLU A 46 4.13 44.69 4.29
C GLU A 46 2.79 44.68 5.02
N LEU A 47 2.28 45.87 5.32
CA LEU A 47 1.10 46.07 6.14
C LEU A 47 -0.09 46.53 5.29
N VAL A 48 -1.27 46.04 5.64
CA VAL A 48 -2.55 46.46 5.05
C VAL A 48 -3.59 46.68 6.15
N ASP A 49 -4.62 47.45 5.83
CA ASP A 49 -5.79 47.57 6.68
C ASP A 49 -6.83 46.53 6.28
N VAL A 50 -7.23 45.70 7.24
CA VAL A 50 -8.29 44.70 7.12
C VAL A 50 -9.54 45.26 7.81
N VAL A 51 -10.57 45.52 7.01
CA VAL A 51 -11.69 46.37 7.40
C VAL A 51 -13.01 45.58 7.42
N TRP A 52 -13.67 45.60 8.57
CA TRP A 52 -15.06 45.20 8.79
C TRP A 52 -15.97 46.44 8.79
N PRO A 53 -17.31 46.29 8.79
CA PRO A 53 -18.20 47.44 8.80
C PRO A 53 -18.02 48.39 10.01
N ASP A 54 -17.56 47.85 11.14
CA ASP A 54 -17.47 48.51 12.44
C ASP A 54 -16.04 48.54 13.03
N GLU A 55 -15.06 47.95 12.34
CA GLU A 55 -13.69 47.79 12.85
C GLU A 55 -12.66 47.80 11.72
N SER A 56 -11.46 48.31 11.99
CA SER A 56 -10.29 48.17 11.12
C SER A 56 -9.11 47.66 11.94
N ILE A 57 -8.40 46.67 11.40
CA ILE A 57 -7.24 46.04 12.04
C ILE A 57 -6.10 45.99 11.04
N THR A 58 -4.88 46.30 11.49
CA THR A 58 -3.68 46.11 10.68
C THR A 58 -3.36 44.61 10.51
N GLY A 59 -3.17 44.21 9.26
CA GLY A 59 -2.69 42.88 8.88
C GLY A 59 -1.29 42.92 8.26
N GLU A 60 -0.55 41.83 8.40
CA GLU A 60 0.78 41.62 7.81
C GLU A 60 0.69 40.60 6.66
N VAL A 61 1.22 40.94 5.49
CA VAL A 61 1.27 40.04 4.34
C VAL A 61 2.24 38.89 4.63
N LEU A 62 1.74 37.65 4.70
CA LEU A 62 2.57 36.47 4.96
C LEU A 62 3.18 35.88 3.69
N GLU A 63 2.40 35.88 2.61
CA GLU A 63 2.77 35.24 1.34
C GLU A 63 1.91 35.74 0.19
N VAL A 64 2.52 35.82 -1.00
CA VAL A 64 1.90 36.23 -2.27
C VAL A 64 2.25 35.20 -3.33
N LEU A 65 1.27 34.79 -4.13
CA LEU A 65 1.37 33.76 -5.16
C LEU A 65 0.79 34.29 -6.49
N PRO A 66 1.58 34.36 -7.58
CA PRO A 66 3.05 34.24 -7.60
C PRO A 66 3.73 35.40 -6.84
N PRO A 67 5.00 35.25 -6.44
CA PRO A 67 5.72 36.27 -5.66
C PRO A 67 6.05 37.55 -6.45
N GLU A 68 6.06 37.48 -7.78
CA GLU A 68 6.41 38.59 -8.67
C GLU A 68 5.21 39.00 -9.52
N TRP A 69 5.17 40.28 -9.93
CA TRP A 69 4.22 40.77 -10.92
C TRP A 69 4.49 40.14 -12.28
N GLY A 70 3.43 39.76 -12.98
CA GLY A 70 3.51 39.40 -14.40
C GLY A 70 3.79 40.62 -15.29
N ASP A 71 4.24 40.37 -16.52
CA ASP A 71 4.69 41.39 -17.48
C ASP A 71 3.56 42.40 -17.88
N ASP A 72 2.28 42.03 -17.72
CA ASP A 72 1.12 42.79 -18.21
C ASP A 72 0.36 43.60 -17.13
N ALA A 73 0.99 43.90 -15.99
CA ALA A 73 0.34 44.58 -14.85
C ALA A 73 -0.89 43.84 -14.28
N VAL A 74 -0.97 42.54 -14.54
CA VAL A 74 -1.94 41.60 -13.96
C VAL A 74 -1.13 40.46 -13.36
N TYR A 75 -1.44 40.07 -12.12
CA TYR A 75 -0.80 38.88 -11.54
C TYR A 75 -1.19 37.63 -12.33
N ASP A 76 -0.18 36.84 -12.68
CA ASP A 76 -0.37 35.49 -13.20
C ASP A 76 -1.07 34.62 -12.16
N MET A 77 -1.58 33.47 -12.59
CA MET A 77 -2.23 32.52 -11.70
C MET A 77 -1.21 31.96 -10.67
N PRO A 78 -1.64 31.69 -9.42
CA PRO A 78 -3.02 31.74 -8.95
C PRO A 78 -3.49 33.13 -8.48
N ASP A 79 -2.68 34.19 -8.45
CA ASP A 79 -3.07 35.52 -7.94
C ASP A 79 -3.75 35.45 -6.56
N LEU A 80 -3.09 34.80 -5.60
CA LEU A 80 -3.55 34.65 -4.22
C LEU A 80 -2.57 35.29 -3.26
N ALA A 81 -3.07 35.80 -2.15
CA ALA A 81 -2.23 36.22 -1.06
C ALA A 81 -2.86 35.92 0.30
N VAL A 82 -2.00 35.77 1.31
CA VAL A 82 -2.40 35.51 2.69
C VAL A 82 -1.93 36.65 3.57
N VAL A 83 -2.84 37.21 4.35
CA VAL A 83 -2.58 38.25 5.34
C VAL A 83 -2.89 37.70 6.73
N LYS A 84 -1.99 37.94 7.69
CA LYS A 84 -2.21 37.63 9.10
C LYS A 84 -2.73 38.85 9.83
N ILE A 85 -3.81 38.68 10.59
CA ILE A 85 -4.36 39.72 11.46
C ILE A 85 -4.01 39.46 12.92
N SER A 86 -3.96 40.54 13.70
CA SER A 86 -3.88 40.49 15.16
C SER A 86 -5.28 40.71 15.78
N GLY A 87 -5.46 40.46 17.08
CA GLY A 87 -6.72 40.82 17.77
C GLY A 87 -7.70 39.68 18.08
N GLY A 88 -7.21 38.45 18.19
CA GLY A 88 -8.00 37.32 18.71
C GLY A 88 -8.73 36.51 17.63
N ALA A 89 -9.29 35.37 18.04
CA ALA A 89 -9.94 34.44 17.11
C ALA A 89 -11.22 35.03 16.52
N ARG A 90 -11.26 35.19 15.19
CA ARG A 90 -12.42 35.65 14.43
C ARG A 90 -13.13 34.48 13.74
N ALA A 91 -14.36 34.74 13.29
CA ALA A 91 -15.06 33.78 12.44
C ALA A 91 -14.35 33.60 11.10
N CYS A 92 -14.30 32.36 10.61
CA CYS A 92 -13.72 32.02 9.32
C CYS A 92 -14.63 31.10 8.52
N VAL A 93 -14.47 31.10 7.20
CA VAL A 93 -15.21 30.22 6.29
C VAL A 93 -14.77 28.76 6.46
N TRP A 94 -15.54 27.80 5.96
CA TRP A 94 -15.11 26.39 5.91
C TRP A 94 -14.31 26.13 4.63
N MET A 95 -13.12 25.55 4.78
CA MET A 95 -12.32 25.05 3.65
C MET A 95 -12.66 23.58 3.44
N GLY A 96 -13.60 23.31 2.53
CA GLY A 96 -13.93 21.93 2.18
C GLY A 96 -12.79 21.26 1.42
N PHE A 97 -12.71 19.93 1.53
CA PHE A 97 -11.77 19.09 0.78
C PHE A 97 -12.13 18.91 -0.70
N GLY A 98 -13.34 19.31 -1.10
CA GLY A 98 -13.81 19.13 -2.47
C GLY A 98 -13.46 20.33 -3.33
N GLY A 99 -12.57 20.14 -4.30
CA GLY A 99 -12.56 20.95 -5.51
C GLY A 99 -13.75 20.58 -6.41
N LEU A 100 -14.05 21.43 -7.38
CA LEU A 100 -14.91 21.02 -8.51
C LEU A 100 -14.15 19.94 -9.30
N SER A 101 -14.72 18.73 -9.42
CA SER A 101 -14.15 17.64 -10.20
C SER A 101 -14.20 17.97 -11.70
N SER A 102 -13.12 17.69 -12.44
CA SER A 102 -13.00 18.02 -13.88
C SER A 102 -13.85 17.14 -14.81
N GLY A 103 -14.57 16.16 -14.27
CA GLY A 103 -15.40 15.21 -15.03
C GLY A 103 -16.90 15.37 -14.87
N ASP A 104 -17.35 16.20 -13.93
CA ASP A 104 -18.76 16.46 -13.70
C ASP A 104 -19.11 17.81 -14.34
N GLU A 105 -20.06 17.81 -15.27
CA GLU A 105 -20.67 19.02 -15.85
C GLU A 105 -21.89 19.56 -15.04
N PRO A 106 -22.01 19.55 -13.69
CA PRO A 106 -23.05 20.32 -13.07
C PRO A 106 -22.57 21.76 -13.02
N GLU A 107 -23.28 22.62 -13.74
CA GLU A 107 -23.30 24.05 -13.50
C GLU A 107 -23.61 24.28 -12.01
N ILE A 108 -22.58 24.55 -11.20
CA ILE A 108 -22.79 24.81 -9.78
C ILE A 108 -23.13 26.29 -9.64
N ALA A 109 -24.35 26.57 -9.16
CA ALA A 109 -24.71 27.90 -8.71
C ALA A 109 -23.83 28.28 -7.51
N THR A 110 -23.15 29.42 -7.58
CA THR A 110 -22.27 29.88 -6.49
C THR A 110 -22.65 31.28 -6.05
N TYR A 111 -22.33 31.59 -4.81
CA TYR A 111 -22.53 32.90 -4.22
C TYR A 111 -21.18 33.48 -3.83
N SER A 112 -20.99 34.76 -4.08
CA SER A 112 -19.86 35.50 -3.56
C SER A 112 -20.34 36.64 -2.70
N HIS A 113 -19.65 36.87 -1.59
CA HIS A 113 -19.93 37.96 -0.65
C HIS A 113 -18.69 38.85 -0.62
N GLY A 114 -18.84 40.11 -0.99
CA GLY A 114 -17.72 41.02 -1.20
C GLY A 114 -18.07 42.46 -0.92
N TYR A 115 -17.05 43.31 -0.80
CA TYR A 115 -17.23 44.75 -0.67
C TYR A 115 -17.34 45.39 -2.05
N LEU A 116 -18.51 45.96 -2.32
CA LEU A 116 -18.78 46.74 -3.53
C LEU A 116 -18.21 48.14 -3.31
N LEU A 117 -17.16 48.49 -4.05
CA LEU A 117 -16.59 49.83 -4.01
C LEU A 117 -17.47 50.77 -4.84
N ASN A 118 -17.84 51.90 -4.25
CA ASN A 118 -18.38 53.01 -5.02
C ASN A 118 -17.24 53.92 -5.50
N ARG A 119 -17.58 54.92 -6.33
CA ARG A 119 -16.65 55.94 -6.84
C ARG A 119 -15.85 56.73 -5.78
N PHE A 120 -16.17 56.57 -4.48
CA PHE A 120 -15.47 57.20 -3.36
C PHE A 120 -14.67 56.20 -2.52
N ALA A 121 -14.45 54.98 -3.03
CA ALA A 121 -13.80 53.88 -2.33
C ALA A 121 -14.42 53.55 -0.97
N ARG A 122 -15.71 53.87 -0.78
CA ARG A 122 -16.48 53.44 0.40
C ARG A 122 -17.16 52.13 0.04
N GLY A 123 -16.65 51.04 0.59
CA GLY A 123 -17.17 49.69 0.38
C GLY A 123 -18.47 49.48 1.15
N ARG A 124 -19.43 48.80 0.52
CA ARG A 124 -20.56 48.17 1.23
C ARG A 124 -20.51 46.68 0.98
N LEU A 125 -20.68 45.88 2.03
CA LEU A 125 -20.85 44.44 1.88
C LEU A 125 -22.08 44.16 1.00
N GLY A 126 -21.86 43.39 -0.05
CA GLY A 126 -22.88 42.96 -1.00
C GLY A 126 -22.65 41.50 -1.40
N SER A 127 -23.61 40.97 -2.16
CA SER A 127 -23.55 39.60 -2.63
C SER A 127 -23.72 39.56 -4.15
N LEU A 128 -22.88 38.75 -4.80
CA LEU A 128 -22.98 38.40 -6.20
C LEU A 128 -23.46 36.95 -6.30
N TYR A 129 -24.33 36.68 -7.27
CA TYR A 129 -24.83 35.33 -7.55
C TYR A 129 -24.39 34.91 -8.94
N PHE A 130 -23.64 33.83 -9.03
CA PHE A 130 -23.20 33.28 -10.31
C PHE A 130 -24.06 32.06 -10.61
N THR A 131 -24.81 32.12 -11.71
CA THR A 131 -25.70 31.06 -12.16
C THR A 131 -24.94 29.81 -12.62
N LYS A 132 -23.72 29.99 -13.13
CA LYS A 132 -22.89 28.91 -13.63
C LYS A 132 -21.41 29.22 -13.39
N VAL A 133 -20.73 28.24 -12.80
CA VAL A 133 -19.27 28.17 -12.69
C VAL A 133 -18.82 26.90 -13.41
N SER A 134 -17.86 27.03 -14.31
CA SER A 134 -17.31 25.91 -15.05
C SER A 134 -15.79 25.91 -14.97
N LEU A 135 -15.21 24.73 -14.76
CA LEU A 135 -13.80 24.51 -15.05
C LEU A 135 -13.56 24.65 -16.55
N VAL A 136 -12.54 25.41 -16.94
CA VAL A 136 -12.07 25.43 -18.32
C VAL A 136 -11.02 24.35 -18.48
N SER A 137 -11.45 23.18 -18.92
CA SER A 137 -10.53 22.09 -19.26
C SER A 137 -9.74 22.45 -20.53
N GLY A 138 -8.41 22.32 -20.50
CA GLY A 138 -7.56 22.41 -21.71
C GLY A 138 -6.62 23.61 -21.80
N THR A 139 -6.64 24.52 -20.83
CA THR A 139 -5.53 25.45 -20.57
C THR A 139 -4.58 24.82 -19.55
N GLU A 140 -3.29 25.13 -19.62
CA GLU A 140 -2.31 24.65 -18.61
C GLU A 140 -2.72 25.07 -17.19
N ASP A 141 -3.54 26.13 -17.08
CA ASP A 141 -4.18 26.61 -15.86
C ASP A 141 -5.69 26.29 -15.89
N GLU A 142 -6.11 25.32 -15.08
CA GLU A 142 -7.52 24.92 -14.91
C GLU A 142 -8.30 25.97 -14.09
N ASP A 143 -8.69 27.08 -14.74
CA ASP A 143 -9.37 28.20 -14.08
C ASP A 143 -10.88 27.98 -13.92
N LEU A 144 -11.47 28.65 -12.91
CA LEU A 144 -12.92 28.75 -12.75
C LEU A 144 -13.44 29.92 -13.56
N ARG A 145 -14.19 29.64 -14.64
CA ARG A 145 -14.93 30.68 -15.37
C ARG A 145 -16.31 30.88 -14.77
N LEU A 146 -16.66 32.16 -14.57
CA LEU A 146 -17.95 32.59 -14.07
C LEU A 146 -18.81 33.01 -15.26
N ALA A 147 -19.94 32.36 -15.45
CA ALA A 147 -20.83 32.69 -16.55
C ALA A 147 -21.49 34.07 -16.34
N THR A 148 -21.20 34.99 -17.26
CA THR A 148 -22.08 36.10 -17.69
C THR A 148 -22.39 37.25 -16.72
N MET A 149 -21.47 37.67 -15.86
CA MET A 149 -21.58 39.02 -15.26
C MET A 149 -20.23 39.72 -15.16
N GLU A 150 -20.24 41.03 -15.39
CA GLU A 150 -19.16 41.93 -14.98
C GLU A 150 -19.10 41.92 -13.46
N ILE A 151 -17.96 41.52 -12.89
CA ILE A 151 -17.74 41.59 -11.44
C ILE A 151 -17.65 43.08 -11.06
N ALA A 152 -18.48 43.50 -10.11
CA ALA A 152 -18.44 44.85 -9.59
C ALA A 152 -17.08 45.16 -8.96
N GLU A 153 -16.59 46.38 -9.17
CA GLU A 153 -15.34 46.86 -8.59
C GLU A 153 -15.31 46.64 -7.06
N GLY A 154 -14.17 46.15 -6.56
CA GLY A 154 -13.99 45.79 -5.16
C GLY A 154 -14.27 44.33 -4.79
N CYS A 155 -14.94 43.57 -5.66
CA CYS A 155 -15.24 42.16 -5.36
C CYS A 155 -14.04 41.21 -5.54
N SER A 156 -12.95 41.63 -6.18
CA SER A 156 -11.73 40.83 -6.23
C SER A 156 -11.27 40.42 -4.84
N GLY A 157 -10.92 39.16 -4.66
CA GLY A 157 -10.56 38.58 -3.37
C GLY A 157 -11.74 38.07 -2.55
N SER A 158 -12.99 38.21 -3.01
CA SER A 158 -14.16 37.69 -2.31
C SER A 158 -14.24 36.16 -2.37
N PRO A 159 -14.72 35.48 -1.31
CA PRO A 159 -14.93 34.03 -1.34
C PRO A 159 -16.03 33.67 -2.34
N MET A 160 -15.89 32.49 -2.93
CA MET A 160 -16.95 31.81 -3.67
C MET A 160 -17.46 30.61 -2.88
N ASP A 161 -18.68 30.71 -2.38
CA ASP A 161 -19.39 29.63 -1.70
C ASP A 161 -20.18 28.78 -2.69
N ALA A 162 -20.00 27.47 -2.59
CA ALA A 162 -20.79 26.49 -3.30
C ALA A 162 -21.82 25.89 -2.32
N PRO A 163 -23.11 26.24 -2.43
CA PRO A 163 -24.14 25.82 -1.48
C PRO A 163 -24.25 24.31 -1.30
N GLY A 164 -24.00 23.53 -2.36
CA GLY A 164 -24.02 22.06 -2.31
C GLY A 164 -22.80 21.48 -1.58
N ALA A 165 -21.65 22.14 -1.65
CA ALA A 165 -20.43 21.72 -0.95
C ALA A 165 -20.37 22.27 0.49
N HIS A 166 -21.17 23.32 0.78
CA HIS A 166 -21.11 24.09 2.03
C HIS A 166 -19.69 24.54 2.38
N ALA A 167 -18.94 24.92 1.36
CA ALA A 167 -17.53 25.24 1.45
C ALA A 167 -17.21 26.37 0.46
N VAL A 168 -16.19 27.15 0.81
CA VAL A 168 -15.58 28.06 -0.15
C VAL A 168 -14.72 27.24 -1.11
N ILE A 169 -14.99 27.36 -2.41
CA ILE A 169 -14.32 26.60 -3.47
C ILE A 169 -13.34 27.46 -4.27
N GLY A 170 -13.41 28.78 -4.15
CA GLY A 170 -12.56 29.69 -4.90
C GLY A 170 -12.57 31.13 -4.40
N VAL A 171 -11.76 31.94 -5.06
CA VAL A 171 -11.57 33.37 -4.80
C VAL A 171 -11.88 34.13 -6.09
N VAL A 172 -12.80 35.08 -6.03
CA VAL A 172 -13.17 35.90 -7.19
C VAL A 172 -11.98 36.72 -7.66
N LYS A 173 -11.64 36.61 -8.95
CA LYS A 173 -10.58 37.38 -9.63
C LYS A 173 -11.20 38.25 -10.72
N ALA A 174 -10.61 39.42 -10.95
CA ALA A 174 -11.09 40.33 -11.99
C ALA A 174 -11.06 39.71 -13.40
N ALA A 175 -11.88 40.26 -14.30
CA ALA A 175 -12.06 39.77 -15.66
C ALA A 175 -10.81 40.00 -16.55
N LYS A 176 -10.48 39.00 -17.38
CA LYS A 176 -9.55 39.12 -18.51
C LYS A 176 -10.33 38.78 -19.79
N ASP A 177 -10.27 39.64 -20.80
CA ASP A 177 -10.73 39.41 -22.19
C ASP A 177 -11.95 38.49 -22.37
N GLY A 178 -13.12 38.91 -21.86
CA GLY A 178 -14.40 38.29 -22.20
C GLY A 178 -15.10 37.47 -21.11
N GLY A 179 -14.66 37.51 -19.86
CA GLY A 179 -15.40 36.92 -18.75
C GLY A 179 -14.79 37.11 -17.38
N SER A 180 -15.63 36.93 -16.36
CA SER A 180 -15.23 36.94 -14.95
C SER A 180 -14.59 35.61 -14.57
N MET A 181 -13.55 35.67 -13.75
CA MET A 181 -12.75 34.51 -13.38
C MET A 181 -12.72 34.32 -11.87
N ALA A 182 -12.32 33.13 -11.45
CA ALA A 182 -11.97 32.85 -10.08
C ALA A 182 -10.83 31.84 -10.00
N VAL A 183 -10.11 31.97 -8.92
CA VAL A 183 -8.99 31.10 -8.55
C VAL A 183 -9.53 29.97 -7.69
N ARG A 184 -9.03 28.75 -7.86
CA ARG A 184 -9.47 27.64 -7.01
C ARG A 184 -8.84 27.78 -5.63
N LEU A 185 -9.61 27.50 -4.60
CA LEU A 185 -9.07 27.54 -3.24
C LEU A 185 -7.97 26.47 -3.03
N SER A 186 -8.04 25.37 -3.79
CA SER A 186 -7.00 24.34 -3.83
C SER A 186 -5.63 24.87 -4.27
N ASP A 187 -5.56 25.98 -5.00
CA ASP A 187 -4.30 26.56 -5.46
C ASP A 187 -3.49 27.18 -4.29
N LEU A 188 -4.09 27.31 -3.10
CA LEU A 188 -3.36 27.61 -1.85
C LEU A 188 -2.34 26.54 -1.47
N MET A 189 -2.41 25.33 -2.06
CA MET A 189 -1.34 24.35 -1.92
C MET A 189 0.01 24.85 -2.49
N GLY A 190 0.00 25.91 -3.30
CA GLY A 190 1.22 26.60 -3.75
C GLY A 190 1.98 27.32 -2.62
N LEU A 191 1.32 27.60 -1.49
CA LEU A 191 1.94 28.24 -0.33
C LEU A 191 3.08 27.38 0.25
N ARG A 192 3.90 27.99 1.10
CA ARG A 192 4.80 27.24 1.98
C ARG A 192 3.98 26.24 2.82
N PRO A 193 4.34 24.94 2.84
CA PRO A 193 3.53 23.92 3.51
C PRO A 193 3.31 24.16 4.99
N GLU A 194 4.25 24.81 5.68
CA GLU A 194 4.10 25.17 7.09
C GLU A 194 2.96 26.18 7.28
N LEU A 195 2.83 27.16 6.38
CA LEU A 195 1.76 28.16 6.41
C LEU A 195 0.42 27.52 6.03
N TYR A 196 0.36 26.77 4.93
CA TYR A 196 -0.86 26.10 4.50
C TYR A 196 -1.43 25.17 5.59
N ARG A 197 -0.57 24.35 6.22
CA ARG A 197 -0.97 23.45 7.31
C ARG A 197 -1.42 24.20 8.55
N ASP A 198 -0.79 25.33 8.86
CA ASP A 198 -1.21 26.16 10.00
C ASP A 198 -2.60 26.76 9.78
N ILE A 199 -2.86 27.34 8.60
CA ILE A 199 -4.18 27.85 8.20
C ILE A 199 -5.22 26.73 8.32
N TRP A 200 -4.93 25.57 7.75
CA TRP A 200 -5.84 24.43 7.73
C TRP A 200 -6.15 23.88 9.13
N ARG A 201 -5.13 23.68 9.96
CA ARG A 201 -5.31 23.23 11.36
C ARG A 201 -6.12 24.23 12.17
N LYS A 202 -5.88 25.52 11.99
CA LYS A 202 -6.63 26.58 12.68
C LYS A 202 -8.07 26.66 12.19
N ASN A 203 -8.31 26.50 10.89
CA ASN A 203 -9.66 26.41 10.31
C ASN A 203 -10.45 25.27 10.93
N ILE A 204 -9.88 24.06 10.92
CA ILE A 204 -10.49 22.87 11.52
C ILE A 204 -10.77 23.08 13.00
N ARG A 205 -9.77 23.51 13.76
CA ARG A 205 -9.93 23.73 15.20
C ARG A 205 -11.05 24.72 15.48
N TYR A 206 -11.14 25.81 14.71
CA TYR A 206 -12.21 26.78 14.86
C TYR A 206 -13.58 26.14 14.66
N HIS A 207 -13.80 25.42 13.56
CA HIS A 207 -15.12 24.85 13.25
C HIS A 207 -15.51 23.68 14.16
N VAL A 208 -14.55 22.89 14.64
CA VAL A 208 -14.80 21.86 15.66
C VAL A 208 -15.25 22.47 16.99
N THR A 209 -14.66 23.61 17.38
CA THR A 209 -14.94 24.27 18.67
C THR A 209 -16.16 25.19 18.62
N HIS A 210 -16.46 25.80 17.47
CA HIS A 210 -17.52 26.81 17.31
C HIS A 210 -18.74 26.24 16.57
N ARG A 211 -19.26 25.11 17.08
CA ARG A 211 -20.39 24.36 16.48
C ARG A 211 -21.67 25.17 16.25
N HIS A 212 -21.83 26.33 16.88
CA HIS A 212 -23.02 27.19 16.69
C HIS A 212 -23.14 27.76 15.27
N TRP A 213 -22.06 27.75 14.49
CA TRP A 213 -22.08 28.07 13.05
C TRP A 213 -22.89 27.05 12.21
N ILE A 214 -23.12 25.87 12.77
CA ILE A 214 -23.74 24.72 12.11
C ILE A 214 -25.23 24.71 12.46
N THR A 215 -26.03 25.49 11.72
CA THR A 215 -27.50 25.43 11.85
C THR A 215 -28.06 24.08 11.35
N HIS A 216 -29.33 23.75 11.62
CA HIS A 216 -29.89 22.40 11.45
C HIS A 216 -29.71 21.73 10.06
N ARG A 217 -29.58 22.50 8.96
CA ARG A 217 -29.24 21.98 7.60
C ARG A 217 -27.76 21.60 7.44
N VAL A 218 -26.90 22.09 8.32
CA VAL A 218 -25.44 21.94 8.35
C VAL A 218 -25.04 20.76 9.26
N LYS A 219 -25.97 20.06 9.93
CA LYS A 219 -25.63 18.95 10.85
C LYS A 219 -24.72 17.90 10.21
N GLN A 220 -25.00 17.52 8.95
CA GLN A 220 -24.13 16.63 8.17
C GLN A 220 -22.74 17.23 7.94
N LEU A 221 -22.65 18.53 7.67
CA LEU A 221 -21.36 19.21 7.55
C LEU A 221 -20.61 19.25 8.90
N GLY A 222 -21.29 19.38 10.04
CA GLY A 222 -20.63 19.32 11.34
C GLY A 222 -20.05 17.95 11.66
N GLU A 223 -20.80 16.89 11.37
CA GLU A 223 -20.30 15.51 11.46
C GLU A 223 -19.14 15.30 10.48
N ARG A 224 -19.26 15.81 9.25
CA ARG A 224 -18.20 15.76 8.24
C ARG A 224 -16.90 16.45 8.69
N ILE A 225 -17.00 17.68 9.18
CA ILE A 225 -15.89 18.48 9.70
C ILE A 225 -15.18 17.73 10.83
N GLU A 226 -15.94 17.13 11.76
CA GLU A 226 -15.38 16.40 12.90
C GLU A 226 -14.56 15.18 12.44
N TYR A 227 -15.05 14.43 11.45
CA TYR A 227 -14.30 13.30 10.91
C TYR A 227 -13.10 13.72 10.08
N GLU A 228 -13.24 14.74 9.22
CA GLU A 228 -12.13 15.27 8.45
C GLU A 228 -11.03 15.79 9.38
N ALA A 229 -11.40 16.54 10.43
CA ALA A 229 -10.49 16.96 11.49
C ALA A 229 -9.73 15.81 12.12
N ARG A 230 -10.46 14.75 12.51
CA ARG A 230 -9.90 13.59 13.16
C ARG A 230 -8.98 12.78 12.24
N LEU A 231 -9.39 12.58 10.99
CA LEU A 231 -8.58 11.90 9.98
C LEU A 231 -7.25 12.62 9.81
N LEU A 232 -7.32 13.94 9.70
CA LEU A 232 -6.17 14.79 9.54
C LEU A 232 -5.23 14.77 10.74
N GLU A 233 -5.75 14.86 11.96
CA GLU A 233 -4.94 14.66 13.17
C GLU A 233 -4.19 13.33 13.13
N LEU A 234 -4.86 12.25 12.71
CA LEU A 234 -4.23 10.94 12.56
C LEU A 234 -3.15 10.91 11.47
N LEU A 235 -3.40 11.53 10.32
CA LEU A 235 -2.42 11.60 9.23
C LEU A 235 -1.19 12.43 9.62
N ALA A 236 -1.36 13.44 10.46
CA ALA A 236 -0.25 14.26 10.97
C ALA A 236 0.60 13.53 12.03
N GLU A 237 0.09 12.49 12.68
CA GLU A 237 0.85 11.63 13.60
C GLU A 237 1.72 10.60 12.85
N LEU A 238 1.47 10.39 11.56
CA LEU A 238 2.21 9.40 10.79
C LEU A 238 3.67 9.86 10.54
N PRO A 239 4.63 8.92 10.54
CA PRO A 239 5.98 9.25 10.06
C PRO A 239 5.89 9.73 8.62
N ARG A 240 6.88 10.50 8.17
CA ARG A 240 6.94 10.84 6.74
C ARG A 240 7.11 9.54 5.93
N PRO A 241 6.34 9.34 4.84
CA PRO A 241 6.55 8.22 3.95
C PRO A 241 7.95 8.33 3.33
N GLU A 242 8.63 7.20 3.14
CA GLU A 242 9.96 7.17 2.53
C GLU A 242 9.95 7.66 1.07
N ASN A 243 8.82 7.48 0.38
CA ASN A 243 8.63 7.90 -1.01
C ASN A 243 7.16 8.32 -1.25
N PRO A 244 6.80 9.57 -0.90
CA PRO A 244 5.43 10.07 -1.03
C PRO A 244 4.93 10.06 -2.48
N GLU A 245 5.80 10.33 -3.46
CA GLU A 245 5.42 10.38 -4.87
C GLU A 245 5.01 9.00 -5.40
N LYS A 246 5.80 7.96 -5.08
CA LYS A 246 5.48 6.57 -5.44
C LYS A 246 4.18 6.13 -4.80
N LEU A 247 3.94 6.53 -3.55
CA LEU A 247 2.71 6.21 -2.85
C LEU A 247 1.50 6.86 -3.55
N LEU A 248 1.59 8.14 -3.91
CA LEU A 248 0.56 8.82 -4.68
C LEU A 248 0.35 8.16 -6.06
N GLY A 249 1.41 7.85 -6.79
CA GLY A 249 1.35 7.14 -8.07
C GLY A 249 0.71 5.74 -7.96
N SER A 250 0.89 5.05 -6.83
CA SER A 250 0.22 3.77 -6.57
C SER A 250 -1.26 3.90 -6.17
N THR A 251 -1.68 5.04 -5.60
CA THR A 251 -3.12 5.34 -5.44
C THR A 251 -3.77 5.69 -6.77
N ARG A 252 -3.00 6.27 -7.71
CA ARG A 252 -3.48 6.86 -8.96
C ARG A 252 -2.46 6.65 -10.08
N PRO A 253 -2.52 5.52 -10.79
CA PRO A 253 -1.67 5.28 -11.96
C PRO A 253 -1.79 6.41 -13.00
N GLU A 254 -2.96 7.03 -13.09
CA GLU A 254 -3.24 8.16 -13.99
C GLU A 254 -2.47 9.45 -13.63
N LEU A 255 -2.09 9.65 -12.36
CA LEU A 255 -1.26 10.78 -11.92
C LEU A 255 0.24 10.51 -12.07
N ALA A 256 0.63 9.26 -12.31
CA ALA A 256 2.02 8.90 -12.60
C ALA A 256 2.41 9.17 -14.06
N ALA A 257 1.48 9.62 -14.90
CA ALA A 257 1.76 9.97 -16.30
C ALA A 257 2.70 11.20 -16.38
N PRO A 258 3.82 11.12 -17.13
CA PRO A 258 4.87 12.15 -17.13
C PRO A 258 4.41 13.51 -17.69
N GLU A 259 3.26 13.55 -18.38
CA GLU A 259 2.69 14.75 -18.99
C GLU A 259 1.89 15.61 -17.99
N ARG A 260 1.44 15.06 -16.87
CA ARG A 260 0.85 15.84 -15.77
C ARG A 260 1.97 16.19 -14.79
N ARG A 261 2.27 17.48 -14.61
CA ARG A 261 3.15 17.92 -13.53
C ARG A 261 2.57 17.40 -12.22
N MET A 262 3.25 16.44 -11.58
CA MET A 262 2.93 16.10 -10.19
C MET A 262 2.91 17.42 -9.41
N PRO A 263 1.89 17.64 -8.57
CA PRO A 263 1.83 18.85 -7.77
C PRO A 263 3.14 18.95 -6.98
N PRO A 264 3.88 20.06 -7.06
CA PRO A 264 5.31 20.10 -6.77
C PRO A 264 5.75 19.78 -5.33
N ARG A 265 4.89 19.29 -4.42
CA ARG A 265 5.18 19.21 -2.97
C ARG A 265 4.39 18.14 -2.20
N VAL A 266 4.29 16.90 -2.67
CA VAL A 266 3.75 15.80 -1.85
C VAL A 266 4.82 15.39 -0.82
N ARG A 267 4.70 15.81 0.44
CA ARG A 267 5.75 15.59 1.46
C ARG A 267 5.39 14.51 2.48
N ASP A 268 4.11 14.28 2.71
CA ASP A 268 3.64 13.25 3.65
C ASP A 268 2.24 12.74 3.34
N TYR A 269 1.76 11.83 4.19
CA TYR A 269 0.45 11.20 4.07
C TYR A 269 -0.71 12.21 4.08
N TRP A 270 -0.50 13.39 4.67
CA TRP A 270 -1.46 14.47 4.62
C TRP A 270 -1.63 15.01 3.21
N ASP A 271 -0.51 15.35 2.57
CA ASP A 271 -0.52 15.91 1.22
C ASP A 271 -1.09 14.89 0.22
N ILE A 272 -0.80 13.60 0.41
CA ILE A 272 -1.35 12.50 -0.39
C ILE A 272 -2.87 12.43 -0.25
N ALA A 273 -3.37 12.38 0.98
CA ALA A 273 -4.81 12.33 1.22
C ALA A 273 -5.49 13.56 0.62
N HIS A 274 -4.96 14.75 0.90
CA HIS A 274 -5.50 16.01 0.41
C HIS A 274 -5.52 16.09 -1.12
N HIS A 275 -4.46 15.65 -1.82
CA HIS A 275 -4.45 15.63 -3.28
C HIS A 275 -5.52 14.72 -3.86
N VAL A 276 -5.65 13.50 -3.33
CA VAL A 276 -6.70 12.60 -3.83
C VAL A 276 -8.09 13.15 -3.52
N PHE A 277 -8.29 13.78 -2.36
CA PHE A 277 -9.55 14.47 -2.05
C PHE A 277 -9.86 15.61 -3.02
N ALA A 278 -8.91 16.53 -3.21
CA ALA A 278 -9.10 17.75 -3.98
C ALA A 278 -9.47 17.47 -5.44
N GLU A 279 -8.85 16.45 -6.04
CA GLU A 279 -9.08 16.09 -7.44
C GLU A 279 -10.29 15.19 -7.67
N THR A 280 -10.65 14.35 -6.70
CA THR A 280 -11.83 13.49 -6.84
C THR A 280 -13.10 14.31 -6.78
N GLY A 281 -13.15 15.33 -5.91
CA GLY A 281 -14.41 16.00 -5.55
C GLY A 281 -15.45 15.04 -4.95
N ASP A 282 -15.09 13.77 -4.79
CA ASP A 282 -15.97 12.62 -4.64
C ASP A 282 -15.49 11.86 -3.40
N LEU A 283 -16.25 12.04 -2.33
CA LEU A 283 -15.97 11.42 -1.04
C LEU A 283 -15.96 9.89 -1.13
N ASP A 284 -16.65 9.32 -2.13
CA ASP A 284 -16.76 7.88 -2.39
C ASP A 284 -15.39 7.27 -2.75
N ARG A 285 -14.45 8.11 -3.22
CA ARG A 285 -13.10 7.70 -3.62
C ARG A 285 -12.05 7.86 -2.52
N LEU A 286 -12.43 8.27 -1.32
CA LEU A 286 -11.51 8.34 -0.19
C LEU A 286 -11.08 6.96 0.31
N HIS A 287 -11.98 5.98 0.23
CA HIS A 287 -11.75 4.63 0.77
C HIS A 287 -10.50 3.94 0.19
N PRO A 288 -10.23 3.95 -1.13
CA PRO A 288 -8.98 3.44 -1.71
C PRO A 288 -7.71 4.07 -1.13
N VAL A 289 -7.72 5.37 -0.87
CA VAL A 289 -6.55 6.11 -0.36
C VAL A 289 -6.29 5.74 1.09
N LEU A 290 -7.34 5.72 1.91
CA LEU A 290 -7.23 5.29 3.29
C LEU A 290 -6.82 3.81 3.40
N GLY A 291 -7.32 2.95 2.51
CA GLY A 291 -6.90 1.55 2.41
C GLY A 291 -5.42 1.41 2.07
N LEU A 292 -4.93 2.20 1.10
CA LEU A 292 -3.51 2.18 0.73
C LEU A 292 -2.62 2.76 1.83
N ILE A 293 -3.01 3.87 2.46
CA ILE A 293 -2.28 4.44 3.59
C ILE A 293 -2.15 3.38 4.68
N VAL A 294 -3.26 2.75 5.09
CA VAL A 294 -3.27 1.65 6.08
C VAL A 294 -2.34 0.49 5.69
N ARG A 295 -2.18 0.17 4.40
CA ARG A 295 -1.23 -0.86 3.92
C ARG A 295 0.23 -0.45 4.11
N VAL A 296 0.57 0.77 3.72
CA VAL A 296 1.97 1.20 3.67
C VAL A 296 2.48 1.78 4.99
N LEU A 297 1.63 1.81 6.04
CA LEU A 297 2.06 2.23 7.35
C LEU A 297 3.11 1.27 7.91
N PRO A 298 4.27 1.79 8.38
CA PRO A 298 5.30 0.94 8.96
C PRO A 298 4.77 0.25 10.22
N PRO A 299 5.31 -0.92 10.59
CA PRO A 299 4.89 -1.65 11.79
C PRO A 299 4.95 -0.83 13.08
N ALA A 300 5.91 0.11 13.16
CA ALA A 300 6.05 1.05 14.27
C ALA A 300 4.85 2.00 14.46
N ALA A 301 3.99 2.16 13.44
CA ALA A 301 2.79 2.99 13.47
C ALA A 301 1.50 2.19 13.75
N ARG A 302 1.58 1.02 14.40
CA ARG A 302 0.42 0.14 14.67
C ARG A 302 -0.74 0.84 15.38
N ASP A 303 -0.45 1.70 16.34
CA ASP A 303 -1.47 2.43 17.11
C ASP A 303 -2.20 3.45 16.24
N VAL A 304 -1.46 4.21 15.42
CA VAL A 304 -2.03 5.17 14.46
C VAL A 304 -2.79 4.44 13.37
N ARG A 305 -2.28 3.31 12.87
CA ARG A 305 -2.97 2.43 11.91
C ARG A 305 -4.34 1.98 12.43
N SER A 306 -4.42 1.57 13.69
CA SER A 306 -5.67 1.12 14.31
C SER A 306 -6.67 2.26 14.45
N ARG A 307 -6.21 3.45 14.88
CA ARG A 307 -7.04 4.65 14.96
C ARG A 307 -7.51 5.14 13.58
N LEU A 308 -6.64 5.03 12.56
CA LEU A 308 -6.96 5.36 11.17
C LEU A 308 -7.99 4.40 10.58
N MET A 309 -7.87 3.09 10.83
CA MET A 309 -8.88 2.10 10.43
C MET A 309 -10.24 2.40 11.09
N ALA A 310 -10.26 2.66 12.39
CA ALA A 310 -11.51 3.01 13.10
C ALA A 310 -12.11 4.34 12.59
N CYS A 311 -11.28 5.32 12.27
CA CYS A 311 -11.72 6.58 11.66
C CYS A 311 -12.32 6.33 10.27
N GLY A 312 -11.65 5.51 9.45
CA GLY A 312 -12.12 5.11 8.12
C GLY A 312 -13.46 4.37 8.15
N GLU A 313 -13.66 3.46 9.11
CA GLU A 313 -14.94 2.76 9.31
C GLU A 313 -16.07 3.70 9.72
N GLN A 314 -15.83 4.61 10.67
CA GLN A 314 -16.84 5.57 11.11
C GLN A 314 -17.23 6.53 9.99
N TRP A 315 -16.24 6.96 9.19
CA TRP A 315 -16.47 7.76 7.99
C TRP A 315 -17.26 6.99 6.93
N ALA A 316 -16.89 5.75 6.64
CA ALA A 316 -17.62 4.89 5.69
C ALA A 316 -19.09 4.74 6.10
N LYS A 317 -19.35 4.54 7.40
CA LYS A 317 -20.70 4.47 7.94
C LYS A 317 -21.47 5.78 7.84
N PHE A 318 -20.80 6.90 8.09
CA PHE A 318 -21.41 8.22 7.93
C PHE A 318 -21.85 8.49 6.49
N LEU A 319 -21.07 8.02 5.51
CA LEU A 319 -21.38 8.16 4.09
C LEU A 319 -22.26 7.04 3.50
N GLY A 320 -22.52 5.97 4.24
CA GLY A 320 -23.22 4.78 3.72
C GLY A 320 -22.40 3.97 2.71
N GLN A 321 -21.08 3.93 2.89
CA GLN A 321 -20.07 3.37 1.98
C GLN A 321 -19.24 2.24 2.57
N GLU A 322 -19.78 1.56 3.59
CA GLU A 322 -19.07 0.50 4.32
C GLU A 322 -18.54 -0.62 3.40
N ARG A 323 -19.24 -0.90 2.28
CA ARG A 323 -18.79 -1.87 1.27
C ARG A 323 -17.55 -1.42 0.50
N LEU A 324 -17.47 -0.14 0.14
CA LEU A 324 -16.31 0.42 -0.57
C LEU A 324 -15.08 0.45 0.33
N TRP A 325 -15.28 0.79 1.60
CA TRP A 325 -14.23 0.70 2.62
C TRP A 325 -13.70 -0.72 2.80
N ALA A 326 -14.59 -1.70 2.94
CA ALA A 326 -14.20 -3.10 3.06
C ALA A 326 -13.41 -3.59 1.84
N ALA A 327 -13.88 -3.27 0.62
CA ALA A 327 -13.19 -3.64 -0.62
C ALA A 327 -11.81 -2.96 -0.76
N ALA A 328 -11.68 -1.70 -0.33
CA ALA A 328 -10.41 -0.99 -0.33
C ALA A 328 -9.40 -1.61 0.64
N LEU A 329 -9.84 -1.99 1.85
CA LEU A 329 -9.01 -2.73 2.80
C LEU A 329 -8.61 -4.11 2.26
N GLU A 330 -9.52 -4.80 1.59
CA GLU A 330 -9.26 -6.11 0.98
C GLU A 330 -8.24 -6.03 -0.16
N ALA A 331 -8.39 -5.06 -1.06
CA ALA A 331 -7.45 -4.81 -2.17
C ALA A 331 -6.07 -4.33 -1.69
N ALA A 332 -6.03 -3.59 -0.58
CA ALA A 332 -4.79 -3.16 0.05
C ALA A 332 -3.99 -4.32 0.69
N VAL A 333 -4.57 -5.53 0.78
CA VAL A 333 -3.99 -6.69 1.48
C VAL A 333 -3.47 -7.79 0.52
N SER A 334 -3.39 -7.56 -0.79
CA SER A 334 -2.97 -8.59 -1.77
C SER A 334 -1.44 -8.81 -1.90
N GLU A 335 -0.85 -10.03 -1.90
CA GLU A 335 -1.24 -11.39 -1.45
C GLU A 335 0.06 -12.17 -1.15
N VAL A 336 0.12 -12.94 -0.05
CA VAL A 336 1.24 -13.84 0.23
C VAL A 336 1.17 -14.97 -0.80
N SER A 337 2.18 -15.12 -1.66
CA SER A 337 2.20 -16.14 -2.73
C SER A 337 2.97 -17.41 -2.36
N ALA A 338 3.82 -17.31 -1.34
CA ALA A 338 4.59 -18.43 -0.82
C ALA A 338 4.90 -18.25 0.67
N VAL A 339 5.10 -19.37 1.35
CA VAL A 339 5.64 -19.42 2.71
C VAL A 339 6.94 -20.22 2.67
N ALA A 340 8.02 -19.63 3.20
CA ALA A 340 9.33 -20.27 3.24
C ALA A 340 9.75 -20.53 4.69
N VAL A 341 10.28 -21.71 4.94
CA VAL A 341 10.82 -22.13 6.24
C VAL A 341 12.28 -22.51 6.03
N LYS A 342 13.18 -21.89 6.78
CA LYS A 342 14.59 -22.33 6.88
C LYS A 342 14.81 -22.91 8.27
N VAL A 343 15.30 -24.14 8.33
CA VAL A 343 15.75 -24.80 9.55
C VAL A 343 17.26 -24.97 9.47
N VAL A 344 17.97 -24.62 10.55
CA VAL A 344 19.42 -24.74 10.67
C VAL A 344 19.78 -25.47 11.95
N HIS A 345 20.93 -26.15 12.00
CA HIS A 345 21.45 -26.65 13.27
C HIS A 345 21.79 -25.47 14.19
N GLY A 346 21.33 -25.51 15.43
CA GLY A 346 21.78 -24.59 16.46
C GLY A 346 23.26 -24.85 16.76
N GLN A 347 24.04 -23.79 16.96
CA GLN A 347 25.42 -23.95 17.44
C GLN A 347 25.42 -24.64 18.81
N GLN A 348 25.75 -25.93 18.82
CA GLN A 348 26.10 -26.63 20.06
C GLN A 348 27.61 -26.54 20.26
N SER A 349 28.00 -26.16 21.47
CA SER A 349 29.33 -26.47 22.02
C SER A 349 29.56 -27.97 21.86
N ARG A 350 30.77 -28.38 21.44
CA ARG A 350 31.21 -29.73 21.00
C ARG A 350 30.98 -30.93 21.97
N GLN A 351 30.04 -30.86 22.89
CA GLN A 351 29.69 -31.93 23.81
C GLN A 351 28.60 -32.83 23.21
N ALA A 352 28.71 -34.15 23.46
CA ALA A 352 27.95 -35.24 22.87
C ALA A 352 26.45 -35.29 23.25
N GLY A 353 25.71 -34.21 22.99
CA GLY A 353 24.26 -34.15 23.11
C GLY A 353 23.53 -34.40 21.78
N PRO A 354 22.20 -34.61 21.81
CA PRO A 354 21.39 -34.66 20.60
C PRO A 354 21.41 -33.30 19.88
N PRO A 355 21.32 -33.28 18.53
CA PRO A 355 21.32 -32.04 17.76
C PRO A 355 20.14 -31.14 18.17
N LEU A 356 20.40 -29.83 18.18
CA LEU A 356 19.36 -28.81 18.35
C LEU A 356 19.21 -28.03 17.05
N TYR A 357 18.02 -27.48 16.82
CA TYR A 357 17.65 -26.78 15.59
C TYR A 357 17.08 -25.40 15.87
N ARG A 358 17.27 -24.46 14.95
CA ARG A 358 16.60 -23.16 14.92
C ARG A 358 15.88 -23.01 13.59
N TYR A 359 14.81 -22.24 13.55
CA TYR A 359 14.09 -21.97 12.32
C TYR A 359 13.62 -20.53 12.19
N VAL A 360 13.34 -20.15 10.95
CA VAL A 360 12.68 -18.89 10.57
C VAL A 360 11.59 -19.21 9.57
N VAL A 361 10.39 -18.69 9.81
CA VAL A 361 9.26 -18.71 8.86
C VAL A 361 9.16 -17.33 8.22
N ARG A 362 9.23 -17.26 6.90
CA ARG A 362 9.06 -16.04 6.12
C ARG A 362 7.84 -16.14 5.22
N GLU A 363 7.10 -15.04 5.18
CA GLU A 363 6.22 -14.71 4.06
C GLU A 363 7.04 -13.90 3.06
N SER A 364 6.54 -13.68 1.85
CA SER A 364 7.21 -12.96 0.75
C SER A 364 7.63 -11.49 1.03
N GLU A 365 7.69 -11.05 2.29
CA GLU A 365 8.15 -9.74 2.73
C GLU A 365 9.65 -9.77 3.15
N PRO A 366 10.40 -8.66 2.92
CA PRO A 366 11.87 -8.61 3.04
C PRO A 366 12.42 -8.53 4.48
N HIS A 367 11.58 -8.51 5.52
CA HIS A 367 12.07 -8.46 6.89
C HIS A 367 12.47 -9.84 7.39
N GLN A 368 13.73 -9.99 7.80
CA GLN A 368 14.26 -11.21 8.41
C GLN A 368 13.84 -11.30 9.88
N PRO A 369 12.92 -12.19 10.26
CA PRO A 369 12.64 -12.44 11.67
C PRO A 369 13.88 -13.05 12.33
N PRO A 370 14.09 -12.82 13.63
CA PRO A 370 15.13 -13.53 14.35
C PRO A 370 14.86 -15.04 14.32
N TYR A 371 15.92 -15.84 14.24
CA TYR A 371 15.84 -17.29 14.42
C TYR A 371 15.20 -17.63 15.76
N SER A 372 14.43 -18.72 15.78
CA SER A 372 13.92 -19.28 17.02
C SER A 372 15.05 -19.71 17.97
N THR A 373 14.71 -19.87 19.25
CA THR A 373 15.60 -20.51 20.22
C THR A 373 15.92 -21.94 19.78
N PRO A 374 17.11 -22.51 20.10
CA PRO A 374 17.40 -23.91 19.80
C PRO A 374 16.33 -24.86 20.38
N LEU A 375 15.87 -25.81 19.57
CA LEU A 375 14.86 -26.82 19.90
C LEU A 375 15.37 -28.23 19.62
N SER A 376 14.90 -29.23 20.37
CA SER A 376 15.06 -30.63 19.97
C SER A 376 14.22 -30.95 18.72
N ARG A 377 14.40 -32.14 18.13
CA ARG A 377 13.65 -32.57 16.95
C ARG A 377 12.13 -32.59 17.18
N ASP A 378 11.69 -33.16 18.29
CA ASP A 378 10.26 -33.28 18.61
C ASP A 378 9.64 -31.90 18.86
N GLU A 379 10.37 -31.03 19.56
CA GLU A 379 9.96 -29.65 19.81
C GLU A 379 9.96 -28.77 18.54
N LEU A 380 10.84 -29.08 17.59
CA LEU A 380 10.93 -28.36 16.33
C LEU A 380 9.66 -28.55 15.49
N GLU A 381 9.16 -29.78 15.37
CA GLU A 381 7.94 -30.06 14.60
C GLU A 381 6.75 -29.31 15.19
N ASP A 382 6.55 -29.41 16.51
CA ASP A 382 5.50 -28.69 17.20
C ASP A 382 5.65 -27.16 17.05
N GLY A 383 6.89 -26.66 17.11
CA GLY A 383 7.21 -25.25 16.89
C GLY A 383 6.88 -24.77 15.48
N LEU A 384 7.32 -25.51 14.46
CA LEU A 384 7.04 -25.22 13.06
C LEU A 384 5.54 -25.26 12.76
N LYS A 385 4.85 -26.32 13.23
CA LYS A 385 3.40 -26.45 13.06
C LYS A 385 2.68 -25.26 13.68
N ARG A 386 3.09 -24.85 14.89
CA ARG A 386 2.53 -23.68 15.56
C ARG A 386 2.74 -22.40 14.74
N ASP A 387 3.93 -22.16 14.24
CA ASP A 387 4.29 -20.87 13.63
C ASP A 387 3.86 -20.76 12.16
N LEU A 388 3.70 -21.88 11.46
CA LEU A 388 3.16 -21.94 10.09
C LEU A 388 1.66 -21.65 9.99
N ARG A 389 0.88 -21.87 11.05
CA ARG A 389 -0.58 -21.67 11.03
C ARG A 389 -1.00 -20.27 10.59
N ALA A 390 -0.32 -19.22 11.05
CA ALA A 390 -0.69 -17.85 10.71
C ALA A 390 -0.38 -17.51 9.24
N PRO A 391 0.82 -17.81 8.71
CA PRO A 391 1.10 -17.62 7.29
C PRO A 391 0.22 -18.42 6.34
N LEU A 392 -0.03 -19.69 6.65
CA LEU A 392 -0.84 -20.54 5.78
C LEU A 392 -2.30 -20.11 5.68
N ARG A 393 -2.84 -19.51 6.74
CA ARG A 393 -4.18 -18.89 6.68
C ARG A 393 -4.24 -17.70 5.74
N ARG A 394 -3.17 -16.90 5.64
CA ARG A 394 -3.08 -15.78 4.68
C ARG A 394 -2.87 -16.29 3.26
N LEU A 395 -1.97 -17.26 3.12
CA LEU A 395 -1.68 -17.97 1.87
C LEU A 395 -2.94 -18.62 1.28
N GLY A 396 -3.78 -19.26 2.09
CA GLY A 396 -5.00 -19.94 1.64
C GLY A 396 -6.11 -19.01 1.12
N ARG A 397 -5.96 -17.69 1.27
CA ARG A 397 -6.86 -16.66 0.72
C ARG A 397 -6.36 -16.08 -0.61
N SER A 398 -5.14 -16.43 -1.00
CA SER A 398 -4.54 -16.03 -2.27
C SER A 398 -5.33 -16.58 -3.45
N ARG A 399 -5.51 -15.77 -4.49
CA ARG A 399 -6.09 -16.18 -5.78
C ARG A 399 -5.09 -16.97 -6.64
N HIS A 400 -3.81 -16.97 -6.27
CA HIS A 400 -2.75 -17.74 -6.90
C HIS A 400 -2.52 -19.09 -6.20
N ASP A 401 -2.14 -20.12 -6.97
CA ASP A 401 -1.74 -21.45 -6.48
C ASP A 401 -0.48 -21.34 -5.60
N PRO A 402 -0.61 -21.24 -4.26
CA PRO A 402 0.51 -20.84 -3.44
C PRO A 402 1.30 -22.05 -2.94
N ALA A 403 2.61 -21.93 -2.82
CA ALA A 403 3.50 -23.04 -2.45
C ALA A 403 4.20 -22.84 -1.09
N ILE A 404 4.61 -23.95 -0.47
CA ILE A 404 5.37 -23.97 0.78
C ILE A 404 6.76 -24.54 0.51
N TYR A 405 7.78 -23.80 0.91
CA TYR A 405 9.19 -24.18 0.78
C TYR A 405 9.76 -24.49 2.15
N LEU A 406 10.31 -25.68 2.33
CA LEU A 406 11.00 -26.08 3.56
C LEU A 406 12.45 -26.44 3.25
N ASN A 407 13.36 -25.59 3.72
CA ASN A 407 14.79 -25.82 3.66
C ASN A 407 15.23 -26.47 4.97
N LEU A 408 15.50 -27.77 4.92
CA LEU A 408 15.72 -28.62 6.09
C LEU A 408 17.16 -29.17 6.07
N PRO A 409 17.82 -29.32 7.22
CA PRO A 409 19.05 -30.11 7.31
C PRO A 409 18.79 -31.58 6.95
N GLY A 410 19.82 -32.26 6.45
CA GLY A 410 19.71 -33.64 5.96
C GLY A 410 18.97 -34.59 6.91
N ASP A 411 19.32 -34.61 8.20
CA ASP A 411 18.72 -35.47 9.22
C ASP A 411 17.22 -35.22 9.48
N LEU A 412 16.69 -34.11 8.96
CA LEU A 412 15.28 -33.73 9.01
C LEU A 412 14.54 -33.87 7.66
N LEU A 413 15.21 -34.30 6.58
CA LEU A 413 14.53 -34.57 5.29
C LEU A 413 13.51 -35.72 5.39
N SER A 414 13.58 -36.53 6.45
CA SER A 414 12.60 -37.56 6.81
C SER A 414 11.37 -37.04 7.55
N LEU A 415 11.24 -35.73 7.81
CA LEU A 415 10.00 -35.19 8.38
C LEU A 415 8.86 -35.27 7.36
N ASP A 416 7.73 -35.84 7.75
CA ASP A 416 6.52 -36.07 6.94
C ASP A 416 5.66 -34.81 6.83
N VAL A 417 6.31 -33.72 6.43
CA VAL A 417 5.73 -32.37 6.42
C VAL A 417 4.46 -32.28 5.57
N GLU A 418 4.34 -33.13 4.55
CA GLU A 418 3.15 -33.26 3.71
C GLU A 418 1.96 -33.88 4.42
N GLU A 419 2.20 -34.77 5.39
CA GLU A 419 1.17 -35.44 6.18
C GLU A 419 0.79 -34.64 7.43
N TRP A 420 1.43 -33.48 7.65
CA TRP A 420 1.09 -32.61 8.77
C TRP A 420 -0.35 -32.13 8.67
N ALA A 421 -1.20 -32.77 9.47
CA ALA A 421 -2.59 -32.41 9.69
C ALA A 421 -2.73 -31.39 10.84
N GLY A 422 -3.93 -30.85 11.02
CA GLY A 422 -4.22 -29.91 12.12
C GLY A 422 -3.56 -28.53 11.99
N LEU A 423 -3.06 -28.18 10.79
CA LEU A 423 -2.52 -26.86 10.47
C LEU A 423 -3.59 -25.92 9.91
N MET A 424 -4.61 -26.47 9.26
CA MET A 424 -5.75 -25.71 8.78
C MET A 424 -6.86 -25.78 9.82
N GLU A 425 -7.20 -24.65 10.44
CA GLU A 425 -8.21 -24.62 11.51
C GLU A 425 -9.60 -25.08 11.04
N HIS A 426 -9.94 -24.80 9.78
CA HIS A 426 -11.24 -25.14 9.20
C HIS A 426 -11.33 -26.58 8.67
N ASP A 427 -10.19 -27.25 8.52
CA ASP A 427 -10.14 -28.64 8.10
C ASP A 427 -8.93 -29.32 8.75
N PRO A 428 -9.05 -29.74 10.03
CA PRO A 428 -7.93 -30.31 10.77
C PRO A 428 -7.53 -31.70 10.24
N GLY A 429 -8.38 -32.37 9.45
CA GLY A 429 -8.05 -33.62 8.78
C GLY A 429 -7.28 -33.42 7.48
N MET A 430 -7.35 -32.23 6.87
CA MET A 430 -6.59 -31.89 5.68
C MET A 430 -5.10 -31.79 6.00
N THR A 431 -4.32 -32.55 5.27
CA THR A 431 -2.87 -32.52 5.39
C THR A 431 -2.30 -31.34 4.61
N LEU A 432 -1.11 -30.90 5.00
CA LEU A 432 -0.47 -29.77 4.35
C LEU A 432 -0.25 -30.01 2.85
N GLY A 433 0.13 -31.24 2.49
CA GLY A 433 0.49 -31.64 1.13
C GLY A 433 -0.68 -31.83 0.18
N SER A 434 -1.91 -31.97 0.70
CA SER A 434 -3.14 -31.94 -0.09
C SER A 434 -3.68 -30.53 -0.26
N ARG A 435 -3.34 -29.61 0.65
CA ARG A 435 -3.77 -28.21 0.54
C ARG A 435 -2.86 -27.39 -0.37
N PHE A 436 -1.54 -27.55 -0.23
CA PHE A 436 -0.54 -26.75 -0.92
C PHE A 436 0.50 -27.65 -1.59
N PRO A 437 1.09 -27.23 -2.72
CA PRO A 437 2.34 -27.79 -3.18
C PRO A 437 3.42 -27.59 -2.11
N ILE A 438 4.10 -28.67 -1.74
CA ILE A 438 5.19 -28.65 -0.76
C ILE A 438 6.48 -29.02 -1.45
N ILE A 439 7.49 -28.20 -1.21
CA ILE A 439 8.84 -28.35 -1.73
C ILE A 439 9.78 -28.48 -0.54
N VAL A 440 10.50 -29.59 -0.46
CA VAL A 440 11.51 -29.82 0.57
C VAL A 440 12.90 -29.75 -0.07
N ARG A 441 13.86 -29.17 0.65
CA ARG A 441 15.22 -28.89 0.19
C ARG A 441 16.24 -29.29 1.23
N ASP A 442 17.40 -29.78 0.80
CA ASP A 442 18.51 -30.07 1.70
C ASP A 442 19.38 -28.83 1.88
N HIS A 443 19.29 -28.22 3.06
CA HIS A 443 20.08 -27.06 3.43
C HIS A 443 21.58 -27.32 3.28
N SER A 444 22.03 -28.53 3.64
CA SER A 444 23.44 -28.90 3.59
C SER A 444 23.93 -29.21 2.17
N ALA A 445 23.05 -29.65 1.28
CA ALA A 445 23.45 -29.94 -0.10
C ALA A 445 23.77 -28.65 -0.88
N ALA A 446 22.97 -27.59 -0.68
CA ALA A 446 23.20 -26.29 -1.29
C ALA A 446 24.59 -25.72 -0.95
N GLU A 447 25.02 -25.84 0.31
CA GLU A 447 26.33 -25.34 0.76
C GLU A 447 27.51 -26.15 0.20
N ASN A 448 27.37 -27.47 0.11
CA ASN A 448 28.49 -28.35 -0.26
C ASN A 448 28.64 -28.55 -1.78
N HIS A 449 27.56 -28.39 -2.54
CA HIS A 449 27.51 -28.78 -3.95
C HIS A 449 26.86 -27.76 -4.88
N GLY A 450 26.67 -26.50 -4.44
CA GLY A 450 25.96 -25.44 -5.17
C GLY A 450 26.25 -25.40 -6.68
N ASP A 451 27.52 -25.30 -7.08
CA ASP A 451 27.89 -25.19 -8.51
C ASP A 451 27.55 -26.45 -9.33
N SER A 452 27.73 -27.64 -8.73
CA SER A 452 27.38 -28.89 -9.40
C SER A 452 25.88 -29.10 -9.44
N LEU A 453 25.14 -28.68 -8.42
CA LEU A 453 23.69 -28.76 -8.35
C LEU A 453 23.05 -27.82 -9.38
N ASP A 454 23.54 -26.58 -9.48
CA ASP A 454 23.07 -25.60 -10.44
C ASP A 454 23.29 -26.07 -11.89
N ALA A 455 24.48 -26.60 -12.18
CA ALA A 455 24.78 -27.17 -13.50
C ALA A 455 23.82 -28.31 -13.87
N ARG A 456 23.51 -29.20 -12.93
CA ARG A 456 22.59 -30.33 -13.16
C ARG A 456 21.13 -29.90 -13.21
N TRP A 457 20.74 -28.92 -12.40
CA TRP A 457 19.42 -28.29 -12.43
C TRP A 457 19.15 -27.73 -13.83
N LYS A 458 20.09 -26.96 -14.37
CA LYS A 458 20.00 -26.40 -15.73
C LYS A 458 19.90 -27.48 -16.80
N VAL A 459 20.58 -28.62 -16.65
CA VAL A 459 20.42 -29.75 -17.58
C VAL A 459 19.00 -30.30 -17.54
N LEU A 460 18.40 -30.47 -16.35
CA LEU A 460 17.03 -30.94 -16.20
C LEU A 460 15.99 -29.92 -16.67
N GLU A 461 16.20 -28.64 -16.38
CA GLU A 461 15.31 -27.55 -16.79
C GLU A 461 15.25 -27.43 -18.33
N ASN A 462 16.39 -27.60 -18.99
CA ASN A 462 16.48 -27.58 -20.45
C ASN A 462 16.07 -28.90 -21.12
N ALA A 463 15.80 -29.96 -20.36
CA ALA A 463 15.32 -31.21 -20.91
C ALA A 463 13.85 -31.08 -21.32
N ALA A 464 13.58 -31.22 -22.62
CA ALA A 464 12.20 -31.33 -23.10
C ALA A 464 11.57 -32.64 -22.60
N PRO A 465 10.25 -32.67 -22.32
CA PRO A 465 9.57 -33.91 -21.98
C PRO A 465 9.82 -34.99 -23.05
N PRO A 466 10.06 -36.25 -22.66
CA PRO A 466 9.97 -36.76 -21.30
C PRO A 466 11.15 -36.36 -20.41
N LEU A 467 10.88 -35.90 -19.17
CA LEU A 467 11.90 -35.71 -18.14
C LEU A 467 12.66 -37.02 -17.95
N PRO A 468 14.00 -36.98 -17.85
CA PRO A 468 14.81 -38.16 -17.68
C PRO A 468 14.68 -38.67 -16.24
N LEU A 469 13.59 -39.39 -15.95
CA LEU A 469 13.34 -40.01 -14.65
C LEU A 469 14.05 -41.35 -14.53
N LEU A 470 14.83 -41.52 -13.48
CA LEU A 470 15.47 -42.78 -13.11
C LEU A 470 14.67 -43.44 -11.98
N PRO A 471 13.85 -44.47 -12.25
CA PRO A 471 13.25 -45.26 -11.19
C PRO A 471 14.34 -46.03 -10.45
N VAL A 472 14.31 -46.02 -9.13
CA VAL A 472 15.28 -46.70 -8.26
C VAL A 472 14.54 -47.62 -7.30
N ASP A 473 14.62 -48.93 -7.56
CA ASP A 473 14.12 -49.94 -6.63
C ASP A 473 15.20 -50.31 -5.61
N CYS A 474 15.09 -49.72 -4.42
CA CYS A 474 16.10 -49.88 -3.38
C CYS A 474 16.14 -51.29 -2.78
N GLY A 475 15.05 -52.07 -2.91
CA GLY A 475 14.98 -53.45 -2.42
C GLY A 475 15.62 -54.46 -3.35
N HIS A 476 15.84 -54.10 -4.62
CA HIS A 476 16.38 -55.00 -5.64
C HIS A 476 17.71 -54.53 -6.23
N GLU A 477 17.83 -53.26 -6.63
CA GLU A 477 18.98 -52.76 -7.39
C GLU A 477 20.18 -52.42 -6.50
N LEU A 478 19.91 -51.92 -5.29
CA LEU A 478 20.93 -51.48 -4.34
C LEU A 478 21.06 -52.41 -3.13
N ALA A 479 20.29 -53.50 -3.10
CA ALA A 479 20.38 -54.53 -2.08
C ALA A 479 21.78 -55.18 -2.14
N GLY A 480 22.50 -55.14 -1.01
CA GLY A 480 23.85 -55.69 -0.89
C GLY A 480 24.99 -54.76 -1.34
N TYR A 481 24.69 -53.57 -1.87
CA TYR A 481 25.72 -52.58 -2.17
C TYR A 481 26.27 -51.98 -0.87
N THR A 482 27.60 -51.90 -0.76
CA THR A 482 28.26 -51.10 0.28
C THR A 482 28.00 -49.61 0.07
N ASP A 483 28.14 -48.78 1.11
CA ASP A 483 28.01 -47.32 1.00
C ASP A 483 28.85 -46.74 -0.14
N ARG A 484 30.08 -47.22 -0.31
CA ARG A 484 30.97 -46.79 -1.40
C ARG A 484 30.39 -47.10 -2.78
N GLN A 485 29.77 -48.27 -2.95
CA GLN A 485 29.13 -48.66 -4.21
C GLN A 485 27.86 -47.86 -4.47
N ARG A 486 27.04 -47.60 -3.45
CA ARG A 486 25.85 -46.74 -3.55
C ARG A 486 26.22 -45.32 -3.99
N ARG A 487 27.28 -44.75 -3.40
CA ARG A 487 27.82 -43.43 -3.79
C ARG A 487 28.27 -43.41 -5.25
N GLY A 488 29.06 -44.41 -5.66
CA GLY A 488 29.51 -44.54 -7.05
C GLY A 488 28.35 -44.67 -8.02
N TRP A 489 27.28 -45.35 -7.62
CA TRP A 489 26.07 -45.51 -8.43
C TRP A 489 25.36 -44.17 -8.65
N PHE A 490 25.10 -43.36 -7.61
CA PHE A 490 24.46 -42.04 -7.76
C PHE A 490 25.30 -41.08 -8.59
N LEU A 491 26.62 -41.03 -8.35
CA LEU A 491 27.52 -40.19 -9.12
C LEU A 491 27.57 -40.58 -10.61
N GLY A 492 27.46 -41.87 -10.92
CA GLY A 492 27.50 -42.38 -12.29
C GLY A 492 26.17 -42.32 -13.04
N ASN A 493 25.03 -42.38 -12.34
CA ASN A 493 23.71 -42.57 -12.98
C ASN A 493 22.73 -41.42 -12.77
N ALA A 494 22.91 -40.58 -11.75
CA ALA A 494 21.94 -39.54 -11.37
C ALA A 494 22.36 -38.11 -11.77
N GLY A 495 23.53 -37.95 -12.40
CA GLY A 495 24.08 -36.64 -12.73
C GLY A 495 23.25 -35.79 -13.70
N GLU A 496 22.39 -36.38 -14.52
CA GLU A 496 21.56 -35.67 -15.52
C GLU A 496 20.09 -36.10 -15.46
N ARG A 497 19.68 -36.71 -14.35
CA ARG A 497 18.37 -37.36 -14.23
C ARG A 497 17.65 -36.92 -12.96
N ALA A 498 16.34 -36.81 -13.04
CA ALA A 498 15.51 -36.72 -11.85
C ALA A 498 15.33 -38.13 -11.27
N GLY A 499 15.47 -38.30 -9.96
CA GLY A 499 15.32 -39.59 -9.31
C GLY A 499 13.87 -39.86 -8.91
N LEU A 500 13.36 -41.05 -9.19
CA LEU A 500 12.12 -41.56 -8.59
C LEU A 500 12.48 -42.75 -7.70
N MET A 501 12.40 -42.57 -6.38
CA MET A 501 12.88 -43.52 -5.38
C MET A 501 11.71 -44.13 -4.60
N PHE A 502 11.65 -45.46 -4.53
CA PHE A 502 10.59 -46.19 -3.81
C PHE A 502 11.11 -46.91 -2.55
N SER A 503 10.33 -46.84 -1.46
CA SER A 503 10.48 -47.67 -0.24
C SER A 503 11.92 -47.76 0.28
N CYS A 504 12.62 -46.62 0.33
CA CYS A 504 14.03 -46.60 0.71
C CYS A 504 14.28 -46.28 2.19
N ASP A 505 15.37 -46.86 2.67
CA ASP A 505 16.14 -46.41 3.82
C ASP A 505 16.42 -44.91 3.67
N HIS A 506 16.14 -44.13 4.73
CA HIS A 506 16.39 -42.69 4.77
C HIS A 506 17.83 -42.35 4.36
N ASP A 507 18.79 -43.23 4.66
CA ASP A 507 20.18 -43.06 4.29
C ASP A 507 20.40 -42.97 2.77
N LEU A 508 19.60 -43.66 1.95
CA LEU A 508 19.69 -43.56 0.50
C LEU A 508 19.14 -42.23 -0.04
N LEU A 509 18.10 -41.68 0.59
CA LEU A 509 17.60 -40.34 0.29
C LEU A 509 18.68 -39.29 0.61
N LEU A 510 19.33 -39.41 1.76
CA LEU A 510 20.43 -38.53 2.16
C LEU A 510 21.61 -38.64 1.20
N LEU A 511 21.93 -39.85 0.74
CA LEU A 511 22.95 -40.04 -0.28
C LEU A 511 22.53 -39.38 -1.60
N ALA A 512 21.30 -39.55 -2.08
CA ALA A 512 20.83 -38.89 -3.30
C ALA A 512 20.91 -37.36 -3.22
N ALA A 513 20.36 -36.76 -2.15
CA ALA A 513 20.42 -35.32 -1.90
C ALA A 513 21.87 -34.82 -1.81
N ARG A 514 22.70 -35.47 -0.97
CA ARG A 514 24.12 -35.12 -0.81
C ARG A 514 24.93 -35.24 -2.08
N TYR A 515 24.64 -36.23 -2.95
CA TYR A 515 25.36 -36.38 -4.21
C TYR A 515 24.76 -35.60 -5.37
N GLY A 516 23.86 -34.66 -5.05
CA GLY A 516 23.42 -33.61 -5.95
C GLY A 516 22.41 -34.06 -7.00
N VAL A 517 21.47 -34.93 -6.64
CA VAL A 517 20.30 -35.22 -7.48
C VAL A 517 19.31 -34.07 -7.32
N PRO A 518 19.00 -33.28 -8.38
CA PRO A 518 18.31 -32.01 -8.20
C PRO A 518 16.82 -32.16 -7.88
N VAL A 519 16.20 -33.24 -8.36
CA VAL A 519 14.82 -33.60 -8.07
C VAL A 519 14.76 -35.05 -7.65
N VAL A 520 14.19 -35.30 -6.47
CA VAL A 520 13.92 -36.65 -5.99
C VAL A 520 12.46 -36.74 -5.59
N LEU A 521 11.73 -37.60 -6.27
CA LEU A 521 10.40 -38.03 -5.85
C LEU A 521 10.57 -39.26 -4.96
N TRP A 522 10.17 -39.16 -3.71
CA TRP A 522 10.35 -40.21 -2.72
C TRP A 522 9.00 -40.67 -2.16
N TRP A 523 8.72 -41.95 -2.28
CA TRP A 523 7.51 -42.54 -1.71
C TRP A 523 7.81 -43.17 -0.35
N ARG A 524 7.20 -42.64 0.72
CA ARG A 524 7.44 -43.05 2.12
C ARG A 524 6.64 -44.26 2.58
N ALA A 525 5.47 -44.48 1.99
CA ALA A 525 4.61 -45.58 2.43
C ALA A 525 5.23 -46.93 2.01
N PRO A 526 5.34 -47.91 2.92
CA PRO A 526 5.75 -49.25 2.53
C PRO A 526 4.72 -49.83 1.57
N CYS A 527 5.19 -50.61 0.59
CA CYS A 527 4.29 -51.30 -0.34
C CYS A 527 3.24 -52.12 0.43
N PRO A 528 1.93 -51.88 0.25
CA PRO A 528 0.91 -52.57 1.04
C PRO A 528 0.73 -54.06 0.69
N ALA A 529 1.47 -54.56 -0.32
CA ALA A 529 1.46 -55.98 -0.70
C ALA A 529 2.64 -56.75 -0.07
N PRO A 530 2.47 -58.04 0.26
CA PRO A 530 3.57 -58.88 0.76
C PRO A 530 4.76 -58.91 -0.21
N ALA A 531 5.98 -59.00 0.33
CA ALA A 531 7.28 -58.75 -0.33
C ALA A 531 7.54 -59.46 -1.68
N ASN A 532 6.72 -60.46 -2.02
CA ASN A 532 6.81 -61.30 -3.20
C ASN A 532 5.73 -61.01 -4.27
N ARG A 533 4.88 -59.99 -4.06
CA ARG A 533 3.94 -59.41 -5.06
C ARG A 533 3.80 -57.90 -4.92
N CYS A 534 4.87 -57.20 -4.55
CA CYS A 534 4.82 -55.76 -4.57
C CYS A 534 4.67 -55.28 -6.02
N THR A 535 3.48 -54.81 -6.39
CA THR A 535 3.20 -54.11 -7.65
C THR A 535 3.94 -52.76 -7.74
N GLY A 536 4.84 -52.47 -6.80
CA GLY A 536 5.57 -51.21 -6.66
C GLY A 536 6.44 -50.91 -7.86
N SER A 537 7.13 -51.89 -8.45
CA SER A 537 7.96 -51.68 -9.66
C SER A 537 7.11 -51.33 -10.89
N ASP A 538 5.97 -51.99 -11.08
CA ASP A 538 5.07 -51.71 -12.21
C ASP A 538 4.40 -50.33 -12.04
N ARG A 539 3.93 -50.03 -10.83
CA ARG A 539 3.35 -48.72 -10.48
C ARG A 539 4.36 -47.59 -10.52
N MET A 540 5.62 -47.85 -10.16
CA MET A 540 6.71 -46.88 -10.25
C MET A 540 7.04 -46.60 -11.71
N THR A 541 7.00 -47.63 -12.57
CA THR A 541 7.16 -47.46 -14.02
C THR A 541 6.02 -46.63 -14.60
N GLU A 542 4.79 -46.88 -14.16
CA GLU A 542 3.61 -46.10 -14.54
C GLU A 542 3.71 -44.63 -14.07
N LEU A 543 4.02 -44.41 -12.79
CA LEU A 543 4.20 -43.09 -12.20
C LEU A 543 5.37 -42.34 -12.87
N ALA A 544 6.49 -43.02 -13.16
CA ALA A 544 7.58 -42.44 -13.92
C ALA A 544 7.12 -42.04 -15.33
N GLY A 545 6.34 -42.88 -16.00
CA GLY A 545 5.77 -42.54 -17.32
C GLY A 545 4.82 -41.35 -17.28
N GLU A 546 4.04 -41.20 -16.20
CA GLU A 546 3.17 -40.04 -15.98
C GLU A 546 3.97 -38.77 -15.70
N LEU A 547 4.86 -38.82 -14.71
CA LEU A 547 5.66 -37.66 -14.28
C LEU A 547 6.68 -37.24 -15.34
N ALA A 548 7.21 -38.17 -16.13
CA ALA A 548 8.14 -37.83 -17.20
C ALA A 548 7.51 -36.87 -18.22
N ARG A 549 6.19 -36.95 -18.42
CA ARG A 549 5.47 -36.04 -19.34
C ARG A 549 5.15 -34.68 -18.73
N THR A 550 5.38 -34.49 -17.44
CA THR A 550 5.11 -33.23 -16.73
C THR A 550 6.33 -32.32 -16.83
N PRO A 551 6.17 -31.04 -17.22
CA PRO A 551 7.26 -30.07 -17.13
C PRO A 551 7.84 -29.98 -15.71
N LEU A 552 9.15 -29.74 -15.59
CA LEU A 552 9.85 -29.72 -14.30
C LEU A 552 9.18 -28.79 -13.27
N MET A 553 8.80 -27.58 -13.68
CA MET A 553 8.19 -26.56 -12.80
C MET A 553 6.74 -26.85 -12.40
N GLU A 554 6.07 -27.76 -13.12
CA GLU A 554 4.69 -28.17 -12.80
C GLU A 554 4.67 -29.38 -11.85
N LEU A 555 5.82 -30.01 -11.58
CA LEU A 555 5.92 -31.17 -10.70
C LEU A 555 5.35 -30.92 -9.29
N PRO A 556 5.58 -29.78 -8.60
CA PRO A 556 4.99 -29.57 -7.27
C PRO A 556 3.45 -29.60 -7.29
N LYS A 557 2.85 -28.98 -8.31
CA LYS A 557 1.40 -28.98 -8.51
C LYS A 557 0.90 -30.38 -8.86
N LYS A 558 1.59 -31.08 -9.77
CA LYS A 558 1.24 -32.44 -10.16
C LYS A 558 1.35 -33.43 -9.01
N VAL A 559 2.37 -33.31 -8.16
CA VAL A 559 2.53 -34.12 -6.94
C VAL A 559 1.38 -33.85 -5.96
N LYS A 560 0.99 -32.59 -5.78
CA LYS A 560 -0.20 -32.24 -4.98
C LYS A 560 -1.47 -32.90 -5.56
N GLU A 561 -1.69 -32.81 -6.87
CA GLU A 561 -2.83 -33.46 -7.53
C GLU A 561 -2.84 -34.98 -7.33
N LEU A 562 -1.67 -35.64 -7.40
CA LEU A 562 -1.55 -37.08 -7.14
C LEU A 562 -1.87 -37.44 -5.68
N ARG A 563 -1.49 -36.58 -4.72
CA ARG A 563 -1.89 -36.74 -3.31
C ARG A 563 -3.40 -36.56 -3.14
N ASP A 564 -3.99 -35.56 -3.78
CA ASP A 564 -5.44 -35.33 -3.76
C ASP A 564 -6.20 -36.55 -4.33
N GLN A 565 -5.72 -37.12 -5.42
CA GLN A 565 -6.26 -38.37 -5.99
C GLN A 565 -6.10 -39.57 -5.05
N ALA A 566 -4.99 -39.61 -4.30
CA ALA A 566 -4.76 -40.65 -3.31
C ALA A 566 -5.74 -40.57 -2.15
N LEU A 567 -6.05 -39.37 -1.66
CA LEU A 567 -7.07 -39.15 -0.64
C LEU A 567 -8.45 -39.64 -1.08
N ILE A 568 -8.79 -39.47 -2.37
CA ILE A 568 -10.07 -39.95 -2.93
C ILE A 568 -10.07 -41.49 -3.10
N SER A 569 -8.94 -42.05 -3.52
CA SER A 569 -8.83 -43.47 -3.91
C SER A 569 -8.43 -44.41 -2.77
N GLY A 570 -7.96 -43.87 -1.64
CA GLY A 570 -7.48 -44.59 -0.46
C GLY A 570 -5.98 -44.97 -0.50
N ASP A 571 -5.50 -45.63 0.55
CA ASP A 571 -4.08 -45.95 0.86
C ASP A 571 -3.32 -46.76 -0.21
N GLY A 572 -4.01 -47.18 -1.28
CA GLY A 572 -3.44 -47.93 -2.39
C GLY A 572 -2.96 -47.08 -3.57
N HIS A 573 -3.18 -45.77 -3.58
CA HIS A 573 -2.80 -44.88 -4.69
C HIS A 573 -1.32 -44.47 -4.63
N CYS A 574 -0.68 -44.26 -5.79
CA CYS A 574 0.76 -43.93 -5.88
C CYS A 574 1.13 -42.54 -5.34
N GLY A 575 0.14 -41.67 -5.15
CA GLY A 575 0.34 -40.34 -4.56
C GLY A 575 0.37 -40.31 -3.03
N ALA A 576 -0.06 -41.37 -2.33
CA ALA A 576 -0.12 -41.38 -0.87
C ALA A 576 1.29 -41.36 -0.26
N GLY A 577 1.67 -40.37 0.54
CA GLY A 577 3.03 -40.29 1.10
C GLY A 577 4.13 -40.06 0.05
N LEU A 578 3.79 -39.53 -1.13
CA LEU A 578 4.75 -39.09 -2.14
C LEU A 578 5.34 -37.74 -1.70
N VAL A 579 6.66 -37.64 -1.64
CA VAL A 579 7.42 -36.42 -1.26
C VAL A 579 8.24 -35.94 -2.43
N LEU A 580 8.30 -34.62 -2.59
CA LEU A 580 9.09 -33.97 -3.62
C LEU A 580 10.25 -33.21 -2.95
N LEU A 581 11.46 -33.75 -3.10
CA LEU A 581 12.68 -32.99 -2.91
C LEU A 581 12.99 -32.25 -4.20
N PHE A 582 13.13 -30.94 -4.14
CA PHE A 582 13.24 -30.07 -5.31
C PHE A 582 14.24 -28.95 -5.04
N ASP A 583 15.50 -29.20 -5.37
CA ASP A 583 16.61 -28.30 -5.12
C ASP A 583 16.83 -27.32 -6.28
N ASP A 584 15.82 -26.48 -6.52
CA ASP A 584 15.87 -25.38 -7.50
C ASP A 584 16.63 -24.17 -6.98
N LEU A 585 17.92 -24.07 -7.28
CA LEU A 585 18.76 -22.96 -6.82
C LEU A 585 18.32 -21.60 -7.40
N SER A 586 17.56 -21.56 -8.50
CA SER A 586 17.09 -20.30 -9.11
C SER A 586 15.90 -19.68 -8.37
N ALA A 587 14.94 -20.48 -7.91
CA ALA A 587 13.85 -20.00 -7.06
C ALA A 587 14.33 -19.52 -5.67
N ALA A 588 15.51 -19.96 -5.23
CA ALA A 588 16.11 -19.53 -3.97
C ALA A 588 16.52 -18.05 -3.99
N ASP A 589 16.82 -17.47 -5.16
CA ASP A 589 17.26 -16.08 -5.29
C ASP A 589 16.19 -15.06 -4.87
N HIS A 590 14.90 -15.41 -5.01
CA HIS A 590 13.77 -14.59 -4.58
C HIS A 590 13.41 -14.74 -3.08
N LEU A 591 13.97 -15.74 -2.41
CA LEU A 591 13.72 -16.07 -1.00
C LEU A 591 15.01 -16.16 -0.18
N ARG A 592 16.11 -15.55 -0.66
CA ARG A 592 17.42 -15.63 0.01
C ARG A 592 17.30 -15.17 1.46
N PHE A 593 17.72 -16.06 2.34
CA PHE A 593 18.07 -15.67 3.69
C PHE A 593 19.44 -15.05 3.55
N ASP A 594 19.54 -13.72 3.60
CA ASP A 594 20.84 -13.07 3.75
C ASP A 594 21.47 -13.66 5.00
N ASP A 595 22.51 -14.46 4.80
CA ASP A 595 23.33 -14.96 5.88
C ASP A 595 24.17 -13.76 6.31
N GLU A 596 23.72 -13.04 7.35
CA GLU A 596 24.65 -12.18 8.07
C GLU A 596 25.84 -13.06 8.46
N PRO A 597 27.09 -12.65 8.14
CA PRO A 597 28.25 -13.42 8.50
C PRO A 597 28.19 -13.61 10.02
N TYR A 598 28.11 -14.87 10.45
CA TYR A 598 28.21 -15.24 11.86
C TYR A 598 29.48 -14.58 12.40
N THR A 599 29.32 -13.44 13.07
CA THR A 599 30.39 -12.85 13.85
C THR A 599 30.54 -13.80 15.02
N THR A 600 31.56 -14.66 14.95
CA THR A 600 32.05 -15.44 16.08
C THR A 600 32.27 -14.48 17.25
N LEU A 601 31.39 -14.55 18.25
CA LEU A 601 31.67 -14.11 19.61
C LEU A 601 32.44 -15.19 20.35
#